data_AF-G4VIK7-F1
#
_entry.id   AF-G4VIK7-F1
#
_cell.length_a   1.000
_cell.length_b   1.000
_cell.length_c   1.000
_cell.angle_alpha   90.00
_cell.angle_beta   90.00
_cell.angle_gamma   90.00
#
_symmetry.space_group_name_H-M   'P 1'
#
loop_
_entity.id
_entity.type
_entity.pdbx_description
1 polymer ?
#
loop_
_entity_poly.entity_id
_entity_poly.type
_entity_poly.pdbx_seq_one_letter_code
_entity_poly.pdbx_strand_id
1 'polypeptide(L)'
;MARNLQGLLRLAAEHSENAATKPMDPKDAEWLNEALSASTVDLTKQLTNDVQTLSSHLSSSEPDLNEMKNVIEDLLTLTEELDLSNDFLIVGGQDVLLKLLFCGPPSLRIDGLKLLGNITQNNPRAQSLYTENGVLARLIMLFEEETDLEFLRYLLLAISCITRGYEPAISVFLESKGVDLVLSVLIREVKIGKSDKVYRLVSKGAFLVYCVMQELASKRIQSESFFVVHKVIDLLYLLDDPQEHLLATLTLLLYPLGSHSNIQSEEPYKSFSNWLQRHLDELRKKDDPADEERRNNIDCLLKVLS
;
A
#
# COMPACT_ATOMS: atom_id res chain seq x y z
N MET A 1 -25.50 4.94 -24.91
CA MET A 1 -24.02 4.91 -24.87
C MET A 1 -23.61 3.44 -24.97
N ALA A 2 -22.87 3.04 -26.01
CA ALA A 2 -22.54 1.65 -26.29
C ALA A 2 -21.92 0.96 -25.05
N ARG A 3 -22.46 -0.18 -24.64
CA ARG A 3 -22.08 -0.88 -23.39
C ARG A 3 -21.11 -2.05 -23.59
N ASN A 4 -20.68 -2.30 -24.83
CA ASN A 4 -19.75 -3.37 -25.16
C ASN A 4 -18.96 -3.02 -26.43
N LEU A 5 -17.89 -3.79 -26.69
CA LEU A 5 -16.99 -3.59 -27.83
C LEU A 5 -17.75 -3.57 -29.17
N GLN A 6 -18.73 -4.48 -29.34
CA GLN A 6 -19.57 -4.52 -30.53
C GLN A 6 -20.36 -3.22 -30.74
N GLY A 7 -20.91 -2.63 -29.67
CA GLY A 7 -21.60 -1.35 -29.74
C GLY A 7 -20.67 -0.18 -30.04
N LEU A 8 -19.41 -0.20 -29.56
CA LEU A 8 -18.40 0.81 -29.88
C LEU A 8 -17.96 0.71 -31.33
N LEU A 9 -17.71 -0.50 -31.83
CA LEU A 9 -17.37 -0.74 -33.24
C LEU A 9 -18.51 -0.32 -34.17
N ARG A 10 -19.75 -0.64 -33.78
CA ARG A 10 -20.95 -0.19 -34.52
C ARG A 10 -21.04 1.34 -34.52
N LEU A 11 -20.79 1.99 -33.40
CA LEU A 11 -20.83 3.45 -33.29
C LEU A 11 -19.70 4.11 -34.09
N ALA A 12 -18.50 3.54 -34.07
CA ALA A 12 -17.38 3.98 -34.90
C ALA A 12 -17.68 3.83 -36.40
N ALA A 13 -18.32 2.73 -36.80
CA ALA A 13 -18.79 2.52 -38.17
C ALA A 13 -19.90 3.51 -38.55
N GLU A 14 -20.87 3.74 -37.66
CA GLU A 14 -21.99 4.67 -37.86
C GLU A 14 -21.54 6.14 -37.92
N HIS A 15 -20.46 6.52 -37.23
CA HIS A 15 -19.88 7.88 -37.27
C HIS A 15 -18.76 8.04 -38.30
N SER A 16 -18.35 6.96 -38.99
CA SER A 16 -17.53 7.07 -40.19
C SER A 16 -18.43 7.50 -41.34
N GLU A 17 -18.63 8.81 -41.48
CA GLU A 17 -19.74 9.41 -42.23
C GLU A 17 -19.95 8.96 -43.70
N ASN A 18 -19.08 8.18 -44.34
CA ASN A 18 -19.31 7.68 -45.72
C ASN A 18 -18.57 6.38 -46.09
N ALA A 19 -18.13 5.56 -45.14
CA ALA A 19 -17.53 4.28 -45.50
C ALA A 19 -18.62 3.21 -45.64
N ALA A 20 -19.06 2.94 -46.88
CA ALA A 20 -19.86 1.76 -47.15
C ALA A 20 -19.10 0.52 -46.64
N THR A 21 -19.63 -0.14 -45.61
CA THR A 21 -19.11 -1.42 -45.11
C THR A 21 -19.37 -2.49 -46.16
N LYS A 22 -18.50 -2.56 -47.16
CA LYS A 22 -18.50 -3.68 -48.10
C LYS A 22 -18.16 -4.93 -47.28
N PRO A 23 -18.88 -6.06 -47.47
CA PRO A 23 -18.47 -7.32 -46.88
C PRO A 23 -17.03 -7.62 -47.31
N MET A 24 -16.17 -7.83 -46.33
CA MET A 24 -14.75 -8.13 -46.53
C MET A 24 -14.60 -9.46 -47.27
N ASP A 25 -13.67 -9.53 -48.22
CA ASP A 25 -13.33 -10.79 -48.89
C ASP A 25 -12.80 -11.79 -47.83
N PRO A 26 -13.21 -13.06 -47.84
CA PRO A 26 -12.69 -14.08 -46.93
C PRO A 26 -11.16 -14.11 -46.82
N LYS A 27 -10.44 -13.87 -47.94
CA LYS A 27 -8.98 -13.86 -47.93
C LYS A 27 -8.40 -12.66 -47.20
N ASP A 28 -9.02 -11.49 -47.36
CA ASP A 28 -8.62 -10.28 -46.64
C ASP A 28 -8.93 -10.42 -45.14
N ALA A 29 -10.03 -11.10 -44.79
CA ALA A 29 -10.39 -11.41 -43.42
C ALA A 29 -9.40 -12.37 -42.75
N GLU A 30 -8.97 -13.42 -43.44
CA GLU A 30 -7.95 -14.35 -42.97
C GLU A 30 -6.60 -13.65 -42.82
N TRP A 31 -6.17 -12.87 -43.82
CA TRP A 31 -4.93 -12.11 -43.76
C TRP A 31 -4.94 -11.08 -42.63
N LEU A 32 -6.04 -10.36 -42.41
CA LEU A 32 -6.18 -9.41 -41.30
C LEU A 32 -6.19 -10.13 -39.95
N ASN A 33 -6.89 -11.25 -39.80
CA ASN A 33 -6.85 -12.04 -38.58
C ASN A 33 -5.45 -12.60 -38.30
N GLU A 34 -4.73 -13.04 -39.33
CA GLU A 34 -3.34 -13.48 -39.21
C GLU A 34 -2.43 -12.31 -38.83
N ALA A 35 -2.56 -11.15 -39.47
CA ALA A 35 -1.79 -9.95 -39.14
C ALA A 35 -2.09 -9.44 -37.72
N LEU A 36 -3.36 -9.44 -37.31
CA LEU A 36 -3.79 -9.03 -35.98
C LEU A 36 -3.35 -10.04 -34.91
N SER A 37 -3.49 -11.33 -35.15
CA SER A 37 -3.01 -12.37 -34.22
C SER A 37 -1.49 -12.41 -34.13
N ALA A 38 -0.77 -12.20 -35.23
CA ALA A 38 0.68 -12.03 -35.23
C ALA A 38 1.11 -10.73 -34.52
N SER A 39 0.27 -9.70 -34.52
CA SER A 39 0.52 -8.42 -33.85
C SER A 39 0.03 -8.38 -32.39
N THR A 40 -0.82 -9.31 -31.96
CA THR A 40 -1.36 -9.34 -30.60
C THR A 40 -0.48 -10.25 -29.75
N VAL A 41 0.21 -9.66 -28.79
CA VAL A 41 0.98 -10.43 -27.81
C VAL A 41 0.00 -11.12 -26.87
N ASP A 42 0.10 -12.45 -26.77
CA ASP A 42 -0.62 -13.21 -25.75
C ASP A 42 0.03 -12.95 -24.38
N LEU A 43 -0.50 -11.96 -23.67
CA LEU A 43 0.02 -11.52 -22.37
C LEU A 43 -0.08 -12.62 -21.32
N THR A 44 -1.10 -13.49 -21.37
CA THR A 44 -1.23 -14.63 -20.44
C THR A 44 -0.13 -15.66 -20.69
N LYS A 45 0.22 -15.92 -21.96
CA LYS A 45 1.34 -16.79 -22.31
C LYS A 45 2.68 -16.17 -21.90
N GLN A 46 2.87 -14.87 -22.10
CA GLN A 46 4.07 -14.17 -21.64
C GLN A 46 4.20 -14.27 -20.12
N LEU A 47 3.16 -13.92 -19.36
CA LEU A 47 3.10 -14.05 -17.91
C LEU A 47 3.46 -15.47 -17.44
N THR A 48 2.91 -16.49 -18.10
CA THR A 48 3.19 -17.90 -17.78
C THR A 48 4.67 -18.24 -17.99
N ASN A 49 5.26 -17.78 -19.09
CA ASN A 49 6.69 -17.99 -19.36
C ASN A 49 7.54 -17.27 -18.32
N ASP A 50 7.20 -16.03 -17.96
CA ASP A 50 7.94 -15.23 -16.99
C ASP A 50 7.94 -15.87 -15.60
N VAL A 51 6.78 -16.39 -15.16
CA VAL A 51 6.68 -17.17 -13.92
C VAL A 51 7.56 -18.42 -13.95
N GLN A 52 7.58 -19.15 -15.08
CA GLN A 52 8.40 -20.34 -15.24
C GLN A 52 9.90 -20.02 -15.24
N THR A 53 10.31 -18.97 -15.96
CA THR A 53 11.70 -18.50 -16.01
C THR A 53 12.17 -18.11 -14.61
N LEU A 54 11.40 -17.31 -13.88
CA LEU A 54 11.75 -16.90 -12.53
C LEU A 54 11.80 -18.08 -11.55
N SER A 55 10.86 -19.03 -11.67
CA SER A 55 10.86 -20.28 -10.89
C SER A 55 12.14 -21.11 -11.12
N SER A 56 12.58 -21.18 -12.39
CA SER A 56 13.79 -21.92 -12.78
C SER A 56 15.05 -21.29 -12.17
N HIS A 57 15.20 -19.97 -12.25
CA HIS A 57 16.35 -19.27 -11.66
C HIS A 57 16.36 -19.38 -10.14
N LEU A 58 15.21 -19.22 -9.47
CA LEU A 58 15.13 -19.39 -8.02
C LEU A 58 15.48 -20.80 -7.55
N SER A 59 15.45 -21.78 -8.45
CA SER A 59 15.81 -23.18 -8.17
C SER A 59 17.20 -23.57 -8.69
N SER A 60 17.85 -22.68 -9.43
CA SER A 60 19.22 -22.86 -9.95
C SER A 60 20.26 -22.64 -8.86
N SER A 61 21.40 -23.33 -8.97
CA SER A 61 22.58 -23.05 -8.14
C SER A 61 23.31 -21.78 -8.58
N GLU A 62 23.16 -21.39 -9.84
CA GLU A 62 23.75 -20.17 -10.44
C GLU A 62 22.61 -19.35 -11.08
N PRO A 63 21.85 -18.57 -10.29
CA PRO A 63 20.81 -17.70 -10.82
C PRO A 63 21.42 -16.48 -11.55
N ASP A 64 20.92 -16.17 -12.74
CA ASP A 64 21.21 -14.89 -13.40
C ASP A 64 20.33 -13.79 -12.79
N LEU A 65 20.92 -12.99 -11.91
CA LEU A 65 20.20 -11.92 -11.22
C LEU A 65 19.71 -10.80 -12.16
N ASN A 66 20.36 -10.59 -13.30
CA ASN A 66 19.94 -9.58 -14.26
C ASN A 66 18.73 -10.06 -15.05
N GLU A 67 18.74 -11.33 -15.50
CA GLU A 67 17.59 -11.95 -16.15
C GLU A 67 16.40 -12.00 -15.21
N MET A 68 16.60 -12.45 -13.97
CA MET A 68 15.54 -12.43 -12.95
C MET A 68 14.96 -11.03 -12.75
N LYS A 69 15.81 -9.98 -12.71
CA LYS A 69 15.34 -8.61 -12.55
C LYS A 69 14.49 -8.16 -13.74
N ASN A 70 14.93 -8.42 -14.97
CA ASN A 70 14.17 -8.09 -16.18
C ASN A 70 12.80 -8.80 -16.18
N VAL A 71 12.79 -10.09 -15.86
CA VAL A 71 11.55 -10.88 -15.75
C VAL A 71 10.62 -10.32 -14.66
N ILE A 72 11.16 -9.86 -13.53
CA ILE A 72 10.33 -9.22 -12.49
C ILE A 72 9.79 -7.86 -12.97
N GLU A 73 10.56 -7.07 -13.71
CA GLU A 73 10.11 -5.80 -14.31
C GLU A 73 8.98 -6.02 -15.33
N ASP A 74 9.06 -7.10 -16.13
CA ASP A 74 8.00 -7.52 -17.04
C ASP A 74 6.75 -7.97 -16.27
N LEU A 75 6.91 -8.81 -15.24
CA LEU A 75 5.81 -9.23 -14.36
C LEU A 75 5.14 -8.04 -13.67
N LEU A 76 5.91 -7.04 -13.23
CA LEU A 76 5.37 -5.82 -12.64
C LEU A 76 4.45 -5.10 -13.62
N THR A 77 4.87 -4.97 -14.89
CA THR A 77 4.08 -4.33 -15.95
C THR A 77 2.82 -5.13 -16.27
N LEU A 78 2.93 -6.45 -16.42
CA LEU A 78 1.79 -7.33 -16.70
C LEU A 78 0.76 -7.33 -15.55
N THR A 79 1.22 -7.33 -14.30
CA THR A 79 0.33 -7.40 -13.13
C THR A 79 -0.30 -6.07 -12.74
N GLU A 80 -0.07 -4.98 -13.49
CA GLU A 80 -0.88 -3.76 -13.38
C GLU A 80 -2.34 -4.01 -13.81
N GLU A 81 -2.56 -4.99 -14.70
CA GLU A 81 -3.90 -5.44 -15.09
C GLU A 81 -4.44 -6.48 -14.10
N LEU A 82 -5.66 -6.24 -13.59
CA LEU A 82 -6.28 -7.10 -12.58
C LEU A 82 -6.47 -8.55 -13.07
N ASP A 83 -6.82 -8.74 -14.34
CA ASP A 83 -7.02 -10.07 -14.92
C ASP A 83 -5.70 -10.86 -14.98
N LEU A 84 -4.62 -10.22 -15.44
CA LEU A 84 -3.28 -10.82 -15.46
C LEU A 84 -2.71 -11.04 -14.05
N SER A 85 -3.01 -10.15 -13.10
CA SER A 85 -2.71 -10.36 -11.68
C SER A 85 -3.38 -11.63 -11.14
N ASN A 86 -4.63 -11.91 -11.54
CA ASN A 86 -5.32 -13.13 -11.13
C ASN A 86 -4.78 -14.37 -11.86
N ASP A 87 -4.43 -14.25 -13.14
CA ASP A 87 -3.77 -15.32 -13.91
C ASP A 87 -2.42 -15.68 -13.29
N PHE A 88 -1.66 -14.70 -12.79
CA PHE A 88 -0.38 -14.91 -12.10
C PHE A 88 -0.55 -15.89 -10.93
N LEU A 89 -1.64 -15.76 -10.18
CA LEU A 89 -1.96 -16.68 -9.08
C LEU A 89 -2.33 -18.08 -9.58
N ILE A 90 -3.07 -18.18 -10.70
CA ILE A 90 -3.50 -19.45 -11.30
C ILE A 90 -2.30 -20.26 -11.79
N VAL A 91 -1.31 -19.61 -12.40
CA VAL A 91 -0.13 -20.28 -12.99
C VAL A 91 0.97 -20.62 -11.97
N GLY A 92 0.71 -20.46 -10.67
CA GLY A 92 1.66 -20.78 -9.60
C GLY A 92 2.64 -19.64 -9.27
N GLY A 93 2.39 -18.42 -9.75
CA GLY A 93 3.21 -17.25 -9.45
C GLY A 93 3.29 -16.93 -7.94
N GLN A 94 2.30 -17.36 -7.15
CA GLN A 94 2.35 -17.24 -5.69
C GLN A 94 3.60 -17.91 -5.10
N ASP A 95 3.91 -19.15 -5.49
CA ASP A 95 5.05 -19.88 -4.93
C ASP A 95 6.37 -19.21 -5.28
N VAL A 96 6.47 -18.72 -6.52
CA VAL A 96 7.61 -17.95 -7.02
C VAL A 96 7.79 -16.67 -6.21
N LEU A 97 6.71 -15.91 -5.97
CA LEU A 97 6.74 -14.68 -5.20
C LEU A 97 7.15 -14.91 -3.75
N LEU A 98 6.60 -15.93 -3.09
CA LEU A 98 6.96 -16.26 -1.70
C LEU A 98 8.42 -16.70 -1.60
N LYS A 99 8.88 -17.50 -2.56
CA LYS A 99 10.29 -17.90 -2.63
C LYS A 99 11.20 -16.69 -2.86
N LEU A 100 10.82 -15.76 -3.74
CA LEU A 100 11.55 -14.51 -3.98
C LEU A 100 11.66 -13.65 -2.71
N LEU A 101 10.55 -13.49 -1.98
CA LEU A 101 10.49 -12.67 -0.76
C LEU A 101 11.28 -13.25 0.41
N PHE A 102 11.16 -14.55 0.65
CA PHE A 102 11.63 -15.18 1.89
C PHE A 102 12.88 -16.05 1.75
N CYS A 103 13.22 -16.47 0.53
CA CYS A 103 14.37 -17.33 0.26
C CYS A 103 15.21 -16.83 -0.93
N GLY A 104 14.79 -15.74 -1.58
CA GLY A 104 15.40 -15.23 -2.79
C GLY A 104 16.62 -14.34 -2.52
N PRO A 105 17.30 -13.90 -3.59
CA PRO A 105 18.42 -12.97 -3.49
C PRO A 105 18.00 -11.68 -2.76
N PRO A 106 18.76 -11.21 -1.75
CA PRO A 106 18.43 -9.99 -1.00
C PRO A 106 18.17 -8.76 -1.87
N SER A 107 18.90 -8.65 -2.99
CA SER A 107 18.81 -7.55 -3.97
C SER A 107 17.48 -7.48 -4.73
N LEU A 108 16.69 -8.56 -4.76
CA LEU A 108 15.43 -8.63 -5.49
C LEU A 108 14.19 -8.68 -4.58
N ARG A 109 14.37 -8.71 -3.26
CA ARG A 109 13.22 -8.79 -2.33
C ARG A 109 12.33 -7.54 -2.40
N ILE A 110 12.92 -6.36 -2.63
CA ILE A 110 12.17 -5.12 -2.84
C ILE A 110 11.27 -5.24 -4.07
N ASP A 111 11.76 -5.83 -5.15
CA ASP A 111 10.96 -6.03 -6.36
C ASP A 111 9.85 -7.06 -6.13
N GLY A 112 10.11 -8.08 -5.31
CA GLY A 112 9.06 -8.96 -4.79
C GLY A 112 7.98 -8.20 -4.00
N LEU A 113 8.35 -7.24 -3.15
CA LEU A 113 7.37 -6.43 -2.41
C LEU A 113 6.54 -5.52 -3.33
N LYS A 114 7.17 -4.96 -4.38
CA LYS A 114 6.44 -4.21 -5.42
C LYS A 114 5.43 -5.11 -6.13
N LEU A 115 5.85 -6.31 -6.55
CA LEU A 115 5.00 -7.27 -7.26
C LEU A 115 3.84 -7.71 -6.37
N LEU A 116 4.10 -7.99 -5.09
CA LEU A 116 3.05 -8.26 -4.12
C LEU A 116 2.06 -7.09 -3.98
N GLY A 117 2.57 -5.86 -3.98
CA GLY A 117 1.75 -4.65 -3.98
C GLY A 117 0.81 -4.58 -5.18
N ASN A 118 1.32 -4.78 -6.40
CA ASN A 118 0.51 -4.80 -7.63
C ASN A 118 -0.56 -5.89 -7.56
N ILE A 119 -0.16 -7.11 -7.18
CA ILE A 119 -1.06 -8.27 -7.17
C ILE A 119 -2.22 -8.08 -6.17
N THR A 120 -1.99 -7.38 -5.05
CA THR A 120 -2.96 -7.28 -3.95
C THR A 120 -3.76 -5.99 -3.96
N GLN A 121 -3.34 -4.96 -4.69
CA GLN A 121 -4.02 -3.67 -4.74
C GLN A 121 -5.42 -3.80 -5.34
N ASN A 122 -6.45 -3.53 -4.54
CA ASN A 122 -7.86 -3.64 -4.94
C ASN A 122 -8.23 -5.01 -5.53
N ASN A 123 -7.56 -6.08 -5.08
CA ASN A 123 -7.78 -7.44 -5.55
C ASN A 123 -8.16 -8.37 -4.38
N PRO A 124 -9.46 -8.50 -4.04
CA PRO A 124 -9.91 -9.33 -2.91
C PRO A 124 -9.48 -10.79 -2.99
N ARG A 125 -9.33 -11.36 -4.20
CA ARG A 125 -8.86 -12.74 -4.38
C ARG A 125 -7.42 -12.90 -3.90
N ALA A 126 -6.54 -12.00 -4.32
CA ALA A 126 -5.16 -11.98 -3.86
C ALA A 126 -5.07 -11.62 -2.37
N GLN A 127 -5.80 -10.61 -1.91
CA GLN A 127 -5.81 -10.19 -0.50
C GLN A 127 -6.23 -11.34 0.41
N SER A 128 -7.30 -12.07 0.07
CA SER A 128 -7.72 -13.31 0.75
C SER A 128 -6.59 -14.33 0.81
N LEU A 129 -5.99 -14.67 -0.34
CA LEU A 129 -4.94 -15.68 -0.44
C LEU A 129 -3.72 -15.39 0.44
N TYR A 130 -3.20 -14.15 0.42
CA TYR A 130 -2.02 -13.77 1.22
C TYR A 130 -2.35 -13.55 2.70
N THR A 131 -3.61 -13.27 3.03
CA THR A 131 -4.07 -13.18 4.42
C THR A 131 -4.23 -14.58 5.03
N GLU A 132 -4.99 -15.46 4.36
CA GLU A 132 -5.36 -16.79 4.86
C GLU A 132 -4.15 -17.74 4.93
N ASN A 133 -3.18 -17.60 4.02
CA ASN A 133 -1.95 -18.40 4.04
C ASN A 133 -0.89 -17.86 5.04
N GLY A 134 -1.23 -16.89 5.89
CA GLY A 134 -0.33 -16.35 6.92
C GLY A 134 0.82 -15.50 6.39
N VAL A 135 0.79 -15.13 5.10
CA VAL A 135 1.86 -14.32 4.48
C VAL A 135 1.84 -12.91 5.05
N LEU A 136 0.66 -12.30 5.21
CA LEU A 136 0.52 -10.99 5.84
C LEU A 136 1.14 -10.97 7.24
N ALA A 137 0.80 -11.94 8.09
CA ALA A 137 1.36 -12.04 9.44
C ALA A 137 2.89 -12.15 9.41
N ARG A 138 3.44 -12.95 8.48
CA ARG A 138 4.89 -13.08 8.29
C ARG A 138 5.54 -11.77 7.84
N LEU A 139 4.91 -11.02 6.94
CA LEU A 139 5.41 -9.71 6.48
C LEU A 139 5.44 -8.67 7.61
N ILE A 140 4.41 -8.66 8.47
CA ILE A 140 4.34 -7.75 9.62
C ILE A 140 5.51 -7.98 10.57
N MET A 141 5.88 -9.25 10.82
CA MET A 141 7.02 -9.57 11.69
C MET A 141 8.36 -9.05 11.15
N LEU A 142 8.49 -8.80 9.84
CA LEU A 142 9.73 -8.26 9.27
C LEU A 142 10.06 -6.84 9.79
N PHE A 143 9.08 -6.08 10.28
CA PHE A 143 9.34 -4.75 10.87
C PHE A 143 10.28 -4.78 12.07
N GLU A 144 10.32 -5.90 12.81
CA GLU A 144 11.14 -6.03 14.01
C GLU A 144 12.64 -6.05 13.68
N GLU A 145 13.03 -6.80 12.64
CA GLU A 145 14.43 -7.09 12.31
C GLU A 145 14.97 -6.22 11.16
N GLU A 146 14.12 -5.79 10.24
CA GLU A 146 14.57 -5.10 9.04
C GLU A 146 15.04 -3.67 9.34
N THR A 147 16.16 -3.26 8.73
CA THR A 147 16.79 -1.94 8.93
C THR A 147 16.99 -1.18 7.61
N ASP A 148 16.85 -1.83 6.46
CA ASP A 148 16.87 -1.16 5.17
C ASP A 148 15.62 -0.28 5.01
N LEU A 149 15.83 1.04 5.03
CA LEU A 149 14.76 2.04 4.89
C LEU A 149 13.98 1.91 3.58
N GLU A 150 14.60 1.43 2.50
CA GLU A 150 13.94 1.20 1.23
C GLU A 150 13.08 -0.06 1.25
N PHE A 151 13.60 -1.16 1.81
CA PHE A 151 12.79 -2.35 2.04
C PHE A 151 11.58 -2.02 2.92
N LEU A 152 11.78 -1.32 4.05
CA LEU A 152 10.69 -0.94 4.97
C LEU A 152 9.61 -0.11 4.27
N ARG A 153 9.97 0.81 3.36
CA ARG A 153 8.99 1.58 2.58
C ARG A 153 8.13 0.68 1.68
N TYR A 154 8.75 -0.27 0.99
CA TYR A 154 8.02 -1.19 0.11
C TYR A 154 7.26 -2.26 0.90
N LEU A 155 7.72 -2.61 2.10
CA LEU A 155 7.00 -3.49 3.02
C LEU A 155 5.71 -2.82 3.49
N LEU A 156 5.77 -1.54 3.89
CA LEU A 156 4.59 -0.74 4.21
C LEU A 156 3.64 -0.62 3.02
N LEU A 157 4.17 -0.42 1.80
CA LEU A 157 3.35 -0.35 0.59
C LEU A 157 2.60 -1.67 0.36
N ALA A 158 3.30 -2.81 0.37
CA ALA A 158 2.70 -4.11 0.16
C ALA A 158 1.63 -4.44 1.22
N ILE A 159 1.93 -4.21 2.50
CA ILE A 159 0.97 -4.41 3.59
C ILE A 159 -0.24 -3.48 3.45
N SER A 160 -0.02 -2.23 3.01
CA SER A 160 -1.13 -1.31 2.73
C SER A 160 -2.01 -1.81 1.59
N CYS A 161 -1.45 -2.38 0.52
CA CYS A 161 -2.23 -2.96 -0.58
C CYS A 161 -3.01 -4.20 -0.13
N ILE A 162 -2.43 -5.05 0.73
CA ILE A 162 -3.11 -6.24 1.27
C ILE A 162 -4.29 -5.86 2.17
N THR A 163 -4.11 -4.86 3.03
CA THR A 163 -5.09 -4.52 4.08
C THR A 163 -6.19 -3.56 3.62
N ARG A 164 -5.91 -2.66 2.69
CA ARG A 164 -6.83 -1.58 2.33
C ARG A 164 -8.11 -2.11 1.68
N GLY A 165 -9.25 -1.74 2.27
CA GLY A 165 -10.58 -2.17 1.79
C GLY A 165 -10.87 -3.66 1.96
N TYR A 166 -10.03 -4.40 2.70
CA TYR A 166 -10.20 -5.83 2.91
C TYR A 166 -10.13 -6.19 4.39
N GLU A 167 -11.32 -6.29 4.99
CA GLU A 167 -11.48 -6.44 6.44
C GLU A 167 -10.73 -7.63 7.07
N PRO A 168 -10.74 -8.84 6.49
CA PRO A 168 -10.02 -9.97 7.09
C PRO A 168 -8.52 -9.70 7.26
N ALA A 169 -7.90 -8.97 6.33
CA ALA A 169 -6.50 -8.58 6.45
C ALA A 169 -6.27 -7.56 7.56
N ILE A 170 -7.20 -6.63 7.78
CA ILE A 170 -7.14 -5.67 8.89
C ILE A 170 -7.17 -6.42 10.23
N SER A 171 -8.06 -7.41 10.36
CA SER A 171 -8.13 -8.26 11.56
C SER A 171 -6.79 -8.96 11.84
N VAL A 172 -6.21 -9.62 10.82
CA VAL A 172 -4.89 -10.27 10.94
C VAL A 172 -3.78 -9.25 11.25
N PHE A 173 -3.83 -8.05 10.68
CA PHE A 173 -2.86 -6.99 10.96
C PHE A 173 -2.87 -6.57 12.43
N LEU A 174 -4.06 -6.46 13.03
CA LEU A 174 -4.22 -6.11 14.44
C LEU A 174 -3.82 -7.26 15.38
N GLU A 175 -4.26 -8.48 15.07
CA GLU A 175 -3.89 -9.69 15.82
C GLU A 175 -2.36 -9.91 15.83
N SER A 176 -1.69 -9.54 14.75
CA SER A 176 -0.22 -9.59 14.62
C SER A 176 0.49 -8.38 15.27
N LYS A 177 -0.23 -7.54 16.03
CA LYS A 177 0.29 -6.29 16.63
C LYS A 177 0.90 -5.33 15.59
N GLY A 178 0.37 -5.32 14.37
CA GLY A 178 0.95 -4.58 13.25
C GLY A 178 1.07 -3.08 13.50
N VAL A 179 0.09 -2.46 14.16
CA VAL A 179 0.16 -1.04 14.54
C VAL A 179 1.34 -0.77 15.48
N ASP A 180 1.53 -1.66 16.45
CA ASP A 180 2.61 -1.54 17.43
C ASP A 180 3.98 -1.67 16.77
N LEU A 181 4.14 -2.65 15.89
CA LEU A 181 5.38 -2.90 15.13
C LEU A 181 5.70 -1.75 14.19
N VAL A 182 4.71 -1.25 13.44
CA VAL A 182 4.89 -0.08 12.55
C VAL A 182 5.34 1.14 13.36
N LEU A 183 4.63 1.51 14.43
CA LEU A 183 5.03 2.67 15.24
C LEU A 183 6.41 2.47 15.86
N SER A 184 6.74 1.26 16.30
CA SER A 184 8.06 0.96 16.89
C SER A 184 9.20 1.13 15.90
N VAL A 185 9.05 0.64 14.66
CA VAL A 185 10.09 0.82 13.63
C VAL A 185 10.23 2.29 13.26
N LEU A 186 9.13 3.04 13.13
CA LEU A 186 9.20 4.48 12.85
C LEU A 186 9.95 5.24 13.96
N ILE A 187 9.62 4.99 15.22
CA ILE A 187 10.31 5.58 16.38
C ILE A 187 11.79 5.23 16.39
N ARG A 188 12.13 3.95 16.11
CA ARG A 188 13.51 3.48 16.05
C ARG A 188 14.30 4.23 14.98
N GLU A 189 13.78 4.30 13.75
CA GLU A 189 14.48 4.94 12.63
C GLU A 189 14.65 6.46 12.83
N VAL A 190 13.64 7.15 13.37
CA VAL A 190 13.75 8.59 13.71
C VAL A 190 14.81 8.84 14.80
N LYS A 191 14.92 7.94 15.79
CA LYS A 191 15.96 8.03 16.83
C LYS A 191 17.37 7.77 16.28
N ILE A 192 17.51 6.90 15.29
CA ILE A 192 18.80 6.63 14.63
C ILE A 192 19.25 7.87 13.84
N GLY A 193 18.35 8.50 13.09
CA GLY A 193 18.69 9.71 12.36
C GLY A 193 17.51 10.35 11.63
N LYS A 194 17.52 11.68 11.61
CA LYS A 194 16.53 12.49 10.87
C LYS A 194 17.03 12.78 9.47
N SER A 195 16.54 12.02 8.50
CA SER A 195 16.85 12.21 7.08
C SER A 195 15.57 12.19 6.24
N ASP A 196 15.62 12.74 5.02
CA ASP A 196 14.46 12.72 4.10
C ASP A 196 13.93 11.32 3.83
N LYS A 197 14.80 10.30 3.84
CA LYS A 197 14.40 8.89 3.67
C LYS A 197 13.58 8.41 4.86
N VAL A 198 13.98 8.78 6.07
CA VAL A 198 13.26 8.46 7.32
C VAL A 198 11.93 9.21 7.39
N TYR A 199 11.89 10.50 7.01
CA TYR A 199 10.63 11.25 6.95
C TYR A 199 9.64 10.67 5.93
N ARG A 200 10.13 10.21 4.76
CA ARG A 200 9.30 9.48 3.80
C ARG A 200 8.77 8.16 4.35
N LEU A 201 9.60 7.42 5.10
CA LEU A 201 9.16 6.20 5.78
C LEU A 201 8.06 6.50 6.81
N VAL A 202 8.25 7.51 7.65
CA VAL A 202 7.27 7.98 8.63
C VAL A 202 5.95 8.36 7.96
N SER A 203 5.98 9.10 6.85
CA SER A 203 4.75 9.46 6.13
C SER A 203 3.97 8.24 5.65
N LYS A 204 4.66 7.19 5.17
CA LYS A 204 3.99 5.95 4.70
C LYS A 204 3.44 5.13 5.86
N GLY A 205 4.20 5.00 6.95
CA GLY A 205 3.74 4.27 8.13
C GLY A 205 2.60 4.98 8.86
N ALA A 206 2.67 6.30 8.97
CA ALA A 206 1.60 7.12 9.53
C ALA A 206 0.30 7.02 8.72
N PHE A 207 0.40 7.01 7.38
CA PHE A 207 -0.76 6.79 6.51
C PHE A 207 -1.38 5.40 6.74
N LEU A 208 -0.57 4.34 6.80
CA LEU A 208 -1.07 2.98 7.08
C LEU A 208 -1.78 2.91 8.44
N VAL A 209 -1.16 3.45 9.49
CA VAL A 209 -1.76 3.49 10.83
C VAL A 209 -3.08 4.25 10.81
N TYR A 210 -3.13 5.42 10.19
CA TYR A 210 -4.36 6.20 10.05
C TYR A 210 -5.48 5.42 9.36
N CYS A 211 -5.19 4.77 8.22
CA CYS A 211 -6.17 3.97 7.51
C CYS A 211 -6.72 2.81 8.36
N VAL A 212 -5.85 2.07 9.04
CA VAL A 212 -6.27 0.96 9.92
C VAL A 212 -7.11 1.47 11.09
N MET A 213 -6.71 2.59 11.70
CA MET A 213 -7.47 3.20 12.81
C MET A 213 -8.83 3.73 12.34
N GLN A 214 -8.94 4.26 11.12
CA GLN A 214 -10.19 4.73 10.54
C GLN A 214 -11.22 3.60 10.41
N GLU A 215 -10.77 2.45 9.92
CA GLU A 215 -11.61 1.25 9.81
C GLU A 215 -12.02 0.72 11.19
N LEU A 216 -11.11 0.75 12.18
CA LEU A 216 -11.44 0.37 13.57
C LEU A 216 -12.39 1.34 14.28
N ALA A 217 -12.23 2.64 14.08
CA ALA A 217 -13.09 3.66 14.69
C ALA A 217 -14.54 3.49 14.25
N SER A 218 -14.76 3.03 13.01
CA SER A 218 -16.10 2.66 12.52
C SER A 218 -16.75 1.53 13.36
N LYS A 219 -15.95 0.72 14.05
CA LYS A 219 -16.37 -0.46 14.84
C LYS A 219 -16.40 -0.24 16.36
N ARG A 220 -15.98 0.92 16.86
CA ARG A 220 -16.03 1.34 18.29
C ARG A 220 -15.29 0.44 19.30
N ILE A 221 -14.10 -0.07 18.97
CA ILE A 221 -13.25 -0.81 19.93
C ILE A 221 -12.28 0.17 20.61
N GLN A 222 -12.58 0.59 21.85
CA GLN A 222 -11.81 1.63 22.57
C GLN A 222 -10.52 1.14 23.24
N SER A 223 -10.40 -0.16 23.57
CA SER A 223 -9.29 -0.64 24.43
C SER A 223 -7.91 -0.57 23.77
N GLU A 224 -7.86 -0.72 22.44
CA GLU A 224 -6.61 -0.63 21.67
C GLU A 224 -6.17 0.83 21.45
N SER A 225 -7.04 1.82 21.68
CA SER A 225 -6.77 3.21 21.32
C SER A 225 -5.69 3.87 22.18
N PHE A 226 -5.57 3.51 23.46
CA PHE A 226 -4.64 4.22 24.36
C PHE A 226 -3.18 3.94 24.05
N PHE A 227 -2.78 2.70 23.77
CA PHE A 227 -1.36 2.43 23.47
C PHE A 227 -0.92 3.14 22.18
N VAL A 228 -1.82 3.17 21.18
CA VAL A 228 -1.60 3.88 19.91
C VAL A 228 -1.42 5.37 20.16
N VAL A 229 -2.30 5.98 20.97
CA VAL A 229 -2.20 7.40 21.34
C VAL A 229 -0.83 7.73 21.94
N HIS A 230 -0.36 6.96 22.93
CA HIS A 230 0.93 7.22 23.55
C HIS A 230 2.10 7.07 22.57
N LYS A 231 2.15 6.00 21.78
CA LYS A 231 3.22 5.80 20.78
C LYS A 231 3.21 6.86 19.68
N VAL A 232 2.03 7.31 19.26
CA VAL A 232 1.92 8.40 18.27
C VAL A 232 2.40 9.73 18.86
N ILE A 233 2.07 10.03 20.12
CA ILE A 233 2.60 11.22 20.82
C ILE A 233 4.14 11.14 20.93
N ASP A 234 4.68 10.00 21.33
CA ASP A 234 6.13 9.79 21.40
C ASP A 234 6.82 9.99 20.05
N LEU A 235 6.22 9.48 18.97
CA LEU A 235 6.72 9.69 17.61
C LEU A 235 6.65 11.16 17.21
N LEU A 236 5.54 11.85 17.48
CA LEU A 236 5.39 13.28 17.17
C LEU A 236 6.45 14.15 17.87
N TYR A 237 6.77 13.86 19.14
CA TYR A 237 7.83 14.56 19.86
C TYR A 237 9.22 14.39 19.23
N LEU A 238 9.45 13.30 18.48
CA LEU A 238 10.72 13.04 17.83
C LEU A 238 10.84 13.74 16.48
N LEU A 239 9.75 14.16 15.85
CA LEU A 239 9.77 14.81 14.54
C LEU A 239 10.03 16.32 14.68
N ASP A 240 10.61 16.93 13.64
CA ASP A 240 10.84 18.38 13.61
C ASP A 240 9.52 19.14 13.39
N ASP A 241 8.67 18.62 12.51
CA ASP A 241 7.31 19.11 12.27
C ASP A 241 6.28 18.00 12.58
N PRO A 242 5.10 18.33 13.11
CA PRO A 242 4.05 17.34 13.33
C PRO A 242 3.53 16.79 11.99
N GLN A 243 3.49 15.46 11.88
CA GLN A 243 3.02 14.77 10.68
C GLN A 243 1.48 14.67 10.68
N GLU A 244 0.87 15.02 9.55
CA GLU A 244 -0.58 15.17 9.40
C GLU A 244 -1.39 13.92 9.72
N HIS A 245 -0.98 12.75 9.22
CA HIS A 245 -1.69 11.49 9.43
C HIS A 245 -1.58 10.99 10.89
N LEU A 246 -0.47 11.29 11.57
CA LEU A 246 -0.33 11.05 13.01
C LEU A 246 -1.29 11.95 13.80
N LEU A 247 -1.39 13.24 13.45
CA LEU A 247 -2.36 14.17 14.05
C LEU A 247 -3.81 13.74 13.77
N ALA A 248 -4.11 13.33 12.54
CA ALA A 248 -5.42 12.83 12.14
C ALA A 248 -5.77 11.53 12.90
N THR A 249 -4.79 10.66 13.12
CA THR A 249 -4.95 9.44 13.94
C THR A 249 -5.30 9.81 15.38
N LEU A 250 -4.59 10.74 16.01
CA LEU A 250 -4.92 11.18 17.37
C LEU A 250 -6.30 11.84 17.42
N THR A 251 -6.64 12.66 16.42
CA THR A 251 -7.95 13.32 16.35
C THR A 251 -9.06 12.27 16.28
N LEU A 252 -8.91 11.29 15.41
CA LEU A 252 -9.84 10.17 15.26
C LEU A 252 -10.05 9.40 16.58
N LEU A 253 -8.98 9.16 17.33
CA LEU A 253 -9.02 8.35 18.56
C LEU A 253 -9.50 9.14 19.79
N LEU A 254 -9.12 10.41 19.90
CA LEU A 254 -9.39 11.24 21.09
C LEU A 254 -10.68 12.04 20.98
N TYR A 255 -11.07 12.48 19.78
CA TYR A 255 -12.26 13.31 19.61
C TYR A 255 -13.57 12.66 20.12
N PRO A 256 -13.82 11.35 19.90
CA PRO A 256 -15.00 10.69 20.45
C PRO A 256 -15.05 10.60 21.98
N LEU A 257 -13.92 10.76 22.67
CA LEU A 257 -13.85 10.73 24.15
C LEU A 257 -14.41 12.01 24.77
N GLY A 258 -14.44 13.10 23.99
CA GLY A 258 -14.92 14.41 24.41
C GLY A 258 -14.05 15.08 25.48
N SER A 259 -14.31 16.35 25.74
CA SER A 259 -13.63 17.17 26.76
C SER A 259 -13.94 16.72 28.20
N HIS A 260 -14.80 15.72 28.40
CA HIS A 260 -15.19 15.20 29.72
C HIS A 260 -14.41 13.96 30.14
N SER A 261 -13.46 13.50 29.32
CA SER A 261 -12.60 12.39 29.70
C SER A 261 -11.58 12.83 30.77
N ASN A 262 -11.41 12.03 31.84
CA ASN A 262 -10.40 12.27 32.88
C ASN A 262 -8.95 12.28 32.35
N ILE A 263 -8.74 11.96 31.07
CA ILE A 263 -7.46 11.91 30.38
C ILE A 263 -6.73 13.27 30.45
N GLN A 264 -7.47 14.37 30.43
CA GLN A 264 -6.92 15.73 30.54
C GLN A 264 -6.10 15.95 31.83
N SER A 265 -6.43 15.22 32.90
CA SER A 265 -5.76 15.37 34.21
C SER A 265 -4.39 14.69 34.28
N GLU A 266 -4.04 13.87 33.29
CA GLU A 266 -2.75 13.19 33.25
C GLU A 266 -1.67 14.11 32.64
N GLU A 267 -0.57 14.30 33.38
CA GLU A 267 0.59 15.11 32.97
C GLU A 267 1.11 14.93 31.52
N PRO A 268 1.16 13.71 30.92
CA PRO A 268 1.58 13.56 29.53
C PRO A 268 0.72 14.35 28.53
N TYR A 269 -0.60 14.42 28.73
CA TYR A 269 -1.52 15.09 27.82
C TYR A 269 -1.46 16.61 27.94
N LYS A 270 -1.24 17.13 29.15
CA LYS A 270 -1.02 18.56 29.38
C LYS A 270 0.27 19.04 28.71
N SER A 271 1.35 18.27 28.84
CA SER A 271 2.63 18.55 28.17
C SER A 271 2.47 18.53 26.64
N PHE A 272 1.69 17.57 26.13
CA PHE A 272 1.41 17.45 24.71
C PHE A 272 0.54 18.59 24.18
N SER A 273 -0.48 19.02 24.92
CA SER A 273 -1.30 20.20 24.60
C SER A 273 -0.45 21.48 24.47
N ASN A 274 0.48 21.70 25.40
CA ASN A 274 1.42 22.82 25.30
C ASN A 274 2.35 22.73 24.09
N TRP A 275 2.81 21.51 23.74
CA TRP A 275 3.64 21.28 22.56
C TRP A 275 2.86 21.56 21.27
N LEU A 276 1.61 21.09 21.19
CA LEU A 276 0.70 21.35 20.08
C LEU A 276 0.43 22.85 19.90
N GLN A 277 0.20 23.59 20.98
CA GLN A 277 -0.03 25.03 20.91
C GLN A 277 1.15 25.78 20.29
N ARG A 278 2.40 25.41 20.65
CA ARG A 278 3.61 26.02 20.08
C ARG A 278 3.70 25.79 18.58
N HIS A 279 3.47 24.56 18.13
CA HIS A 279 3.47 24.21 16.71
C HIS A 279 2.35 24.90 15.95
N LEU A 280 1.16 25.01 16.54
CA LEU A 280 0.04 25.75 15.94
C LEU A 280 0.39 27.23 15.73
N ASP A 281 1.02 27.87 16.71
CA ASP A 281 1.45 29.26 16.60
C ASP A 281 2.51 29.44 15.50
N GLU A 282 3.42 28.47 15.32
CA GLU A 282 4.41 28.48 14.24
C GLU A 282 3.78 28.27 12.86
N LEU A 283 2.85 27.32 12.72
CA LEU A 283 2.12 27.07 11.48
C LEU A 283 1.25 28.28 11.08
N ARG A 284 0.65 28.98 12.04
CA ARG A 284 -0.12 30.22 11.80
C ARG A 284 0.75 31.39 11.37
N LYS A 285 2.02 31.44 11.80
CA LYS A 285 2.97 32.47 11.32
C LYS A 285 3.41 32.24 9.88
N LYS A 286 3.55 30.97 9.47
CA LYS A 286 3.88 30.60 8.08
C LYS A 286 2.72 30.89 7.13
N ASP A 287 1.47 30.71 7.59
CA ASP A 287 0.23 30.94 6.85
C ASP A 287 0.18 30.23 5.48
N ASP A 288 0.73 29.00 5.43
CA ASP A 288 0.73 28.18 4.22
C ASP A 288 -0.61 27.43 4.08
N PRO A 289 -1.31 27.51 2.92
CA PRO A 289 -2.48 26.69 2.64
C PRO A 289 -2.23 25.18 2.76
N ALA A 290 -1.01 24.71 2.47
CA ALA A 290 -0.66 23.29 2.60
C ALA A 290 -0.74 22.76 4.05
N ASP A 291 -0.75 23.66 5.04
CA ASP A 291 -0.78 23.32 6.46
C ASP A 291 -2.19 23.38 7.07
N GLU A 292 -3.22 23.59 6.26
CA GLU A 292 -4.60 23.74 6.73
C GLU A 292 -5.09 22.50 7.49
N GLU A 293 -4.87 21.30 6.96
CA GLU A 293 -5.27 20.06 7.62
C GLU A 293 -4.53 19.83 8.94
N ARG A 294 -3.24 20.17 9.00
CA ARG A 294 -2.45 20.11 10.23
C ARG A 294 -2.99 21.07 11.28
N ARG A 295 -3.27 22.32 10.92
CA ARG A 295 -3.88 23.31 11.83
C ARG A 295 -5.23 22.83 12.35
N ASN A 296 -6.09 22.32 11.47
CA ASN A 296 -7.42 21.82 11.84
C ASN A 296 -7.34 20.65 12.81
N ASN A 297 -6.46 19.67 12.57
CA ASN A 297 -6.26 18.55 13.49
C ASN A 297 -5.73 19.03 14.85
N ILE A 298 -4.78 19.96 14.87
CA ILE A 298 -4.25 20.52 16.13
C ILE A 298 -5.34 21.28 16.90
N ASP A 299 -6.13 22.14 16.24
CA ASP A 299 -7.24 22.87 16.87
C ASP A 299 -8.30 21.91 17.45
N CYS A 300 -8.59 20.80 16.75
CA CYS A 300 -9.48 19.75 17.27
C CYS A 300 -8.90 19.04 18.50
N LEU A 301 -7.63 18.67 18.47
CA LEU A 301 -6.94 18.04 19.60
C LEU A 301 -6.89 18.96 20.82
N LEU A 302 -6.58 20.24 20.63
CA LEU A 302 -6.54 21.21 21.71
C LEU A 302 -7.89 21.32 22.42
N LYS A 303 -9.03 21.32 21.71
CA LYS A 303 -10.38 21.32 22.32
C LYS A 303 -10.67 20.10 23.21
N VAL A 304 -10.01 18.99 22.94
CA VAL A 304 -10.16 17.73 23.69
C VAL A 304 -9.17 17.67 24.85
N LEU A 305 -7.98 18.23 24.69
CA LEU A 305 -6.88 18.16 25.66
C LEU A 305 -6.80 19.36 26.62
N SER A 306 -7.47 20.48 26.30
CA SER A 306 -7.54 21.69 27.13
C SER A 306 -8.61 21.62 28.21
#